data_AF-A0A838VJA5-F1
#
_entry.id   AF-A0A838VJA5-F1
#
_cell.length_a   1.000
_cell.length_b   1.000
_cell.length_c   1.000
_cell.angle_alpha   90.00
_cell.angle_beta   90.00
_cell.angle_gamma   90.00
#
_symmetry.space_group_name_H-M   'P 1'
#
loop_
_entity.id
_entity.type
_entity.pdbx_description
1 polymer ?
#
loop_
_entity_poly.entity_id
_entity_poly.type
_entity_poly.pdbx_seq_one_letter_code
_entity_poly.pdbx_strand_id
1 'polypeptide(L)'
;MTNQATETIKLPQSDEPIPEVQYITDNNCLLAIIISANFDRPGIHFFTPGDLSQQLAYMKHSTGKIIEPHVHNPVSREVFFTQEVLLIKKGKLRADFYTEQQQYLESRIISAGDVILLVAGGHGFEVIEEVEMIEVKQGPYVGELDKTRFQGICKD
;
A
#
# COMPACT_ATOMS: atom_id res chain seq x y z
N MET A 1 -1.71 -24.19 -17.89
CA MET A 1 -2.24 -22.87 -18.30
C MET A 1 -3.54 -22.66 -17.56
N THR A 2 -3.48 -21.92 -16.46
CA THR A 2 -4.67 -21.49 -15.71
C THR A 2 -4.52 -19.99 -15.57
N ASN A 3 -5.28 -19.24 -16.36
CA ASN A 3 -5.53 -17.83 -16.12
C ASN A 3 -6.18 -17.74 -14.73
N GLN A 4 -5.42 -17.34 -13.72
CA GLN A 4 -6.03 -16.74 -12.55
C GLN A 4 -6.52 -15.37 -13.02
N ALA A 5 -7.84 -15.21 -13.00
CA ALA A 5 -8.46 -13.94 -13.31
C ALA A 5 -7.87 -12.89 -12.36
N THR A 6 -7.23 -11.87 -12.92
CA THR A 6 -6.95 -10.62 -12.22
C THR A 6 -8.30 -10.03 -11.83
N GLU A 7 -8.73 -10.28 -10.59
CA GLU A 7 -9.91 -9.63 -10.05
C GLU A 7 -9.64 -8.13 -10.06
N THR A 8 -10.40 -7.41 -10.88
CA THR A 8 -10.29 -5.96 -10.99
C THR A 8 -10.76 -5.35 -9.67
N ILE A 9 -9.82 -4.98 -8.83
CA ILE A 9 -10.06 -4.31 -7.55
C ILE A 9 -10.65 -2.92 -7.88
N LYS A 10 -11.97 -2.78 -7.73
CA LYS A 10 -12.65 -1.48 -7.91
C LYS A 10 -12.27 -0.55 -6.76
N LEU A 11 -11.64 0.57 -7.09
CA LEU A 11 -11.32 1.63 -6.14
C LEU A 11 -12.59 2.11 -5.41
N PRO A 12 -12.50 2.44 -4.10
CA PRO A 12 -13.62 2.99 -3.36
C PRO A 12 -14.08 4.28 -4.03
N GLN A 13 -15.34 4.29 -4.46
CA GLN A 13 -15.97 5.42 -5.14
C GLN A 13 -16.22 6.56 -4.14
N SER A 14 -15.36 7.58 -4.14
CA SER A 14 -15.74 8.94 -3.79
C SER A 14 -15.50 9.81 -5.02
N ASP A 15 -16.53 10.47 -5.52
CA ASP A 15 -16.52 11.21 -6.81
C ASP A 15 -15.59 12.44 -6.84
N GLU A 16 -14.86 12.73 -5.76
CA GLU A 16 -13.84 13.77 -5.73
C GLU A 16 -12.44 13.21 -5.43
N PRO A 17 -11.42 13.56 -6.23
CA PRO A 17 -10.04 13.20 -5.94
C PRO A 17 -9.58 13.88 -4.64
N ILE A 18 -8.99 13.10 -3.74
CA ILE A 18 -8.35 13.60 -2.52
C ILE A 18 -6.87 13.80 -2.84
N PRO A 19 -6.35 15.04 -2.97
CA PRO A 19 -4.97 15.28 -3.40
C PRO A 19 -3.91 14.63 -2.50
N GLU A 20 -4.23 14.44 -1.22
CA GLU A 20 -3.36 13.85 -0.21
C GLU A 20 -3.32 12.31 -0.27
N VAL A 21 -4.12 11.68 -1.13
CA VAL A 21 -4.14 10.21 -1.32
C VAL A 21 -3.95 9.88 -2.79
N GLN A 22 -2.95 9.07 -3.10
CA GLN A 22 -2.68 8.62 -4.46
C GLN A 22 -2.91 7.13 -4.59
N TYR A 23 -3.57 6.75 -5.68
CA TYR A 23 -3.75 5.36 -6.09
C TYR A 23 -2.91 5.14 -7.35
N ILE A 24 -1.97 4.20 -7.28
CA ILE A 24 -1.15 3.78 -8.42
C ILE A 24 -1.81 2.56 -9.04
N THR A 25 -2.11 2.62 -10.33
CA THR A 25 -2.88 1.58 -11.01
C THR A 25 -2.29 1.21 -12.37
N ASP A 26 -2.36 -0.06 -12.73
CA ASP A 26 -2.10 -0.55 -14.09
C ASP A 26 -3.31 -1.32 -14.60
N ASN A 27 -3.90 -0.91 -15.73
CA ASN A 27 -5.07 -1.55 -16.33
C ASN A 27 -6.22 -1.83 -15.34
N ASN A 28 -6.53 -0.86 -14.46
CA ASN A 28 -7.51 -0.97 -13.35
C ASN A 28 -7.13 -1.96 -12.22
N CYS A 29 -5.91 -2.49 -12.21
CA CYS A 29 -5.35 -3.20 -11.06
C CYS A 29 -4.69 -2.20 -10.12
N LEU A 30 -5.01 -2.27 -8.82
CA LEU A 30 -4.39 -1.43 -7.81
C LEU A 30 -3.00 -1.97 -7.46
N LEU A 31 -1.96 -1.17 -7.70
CA LEU A 31 -0.57 -1.51 -7.39
C LEU A 31 -0.15 -0.99 -6.03
N ALA A 32 -0.53 0.25 -5.70
CA ALA A 32 -0.19 0.87 -4.43
C ALA A 32 -1.16 1.99 -4.03
N ILE A 33 -1.21 2.26 -2.73
CA ILE A 33 -1.89 3.43 -2.14
C ILE A 33 -0.86 4.23 -1.37
N ILE A 34 -0.77 5.53 -1.61
CA ILE A 34 0.08 6.45 -0.86
C ILE A 34 -0.81 7.44 -0.12
N ILE A 35 -0.67 7.51 1.20
CA ILE A 35 -1.31 8.50 2.06
C ILE A 35 -0.24 9.51 2.46
N SER A 36 -0.43 10.77 2.10
CA SER A 36 0.46 11.84 2.50
C SER A 36 0.42 12.10 4.01
N ALA A 37 1.56 12.49 4.57
CA ALA A 37 1.67 13.04 5.92
C ALA A 37 0.68 14.20 6.20
N ASN A 38 0.23 14.89 5.15
CA ASN A 38 -0.71 16.01 5.23
C ASN A 38 -2.19 15.58 5.20
N PHE A 39 -2.50 14.28 5.04
CA PHE A 39 -3.89 13.82 5.09
C PHE A 39 -4.47 14.07 6.49
N ASP A 40 -5.43 14.99 6.55
CA ASP A 40 -6.08 15.37 7.78
C ASP A 40 -7.61 15.47 7.59
N ARG A 41 -8.32 14.41 8.01
CA ARG A 41 -9.78 14.32 7.94
C ARG A 41 -10.36 13.69 9.21
N PRO A 42 -11.35 14.30 9.88
CA PRO A 42 -11.98 13.68 11.03
C PRO A 42 -12.70 12.38 10.65
N GLY A 43 -12.75 11.41 11.57
CA GLY A 43 -13.41 10.12 11.37
C GLY A 43 -12.46 8.99 11.00
N ILE A 44 -13.04 7.92 10.44
CA ILE A 44 -12.33 6.73 9.96
C ILE A 44 -12.45 6.72 8.44
N HIS A 45 -11.32 6.62 7.74
CA HIS A 45 -11.24 6.64 6.28
C HIS A 45 -10.51 5.39 5.84
N PHE A 46 -11.23 4.46 5.21
CA PHE A 46 -10.65 3.28 4.57
C PHE A 46 -10.22 3.65 3.15
N PHE A 47 -9.01 3.24 2.77
CA PHE A 47 -8.47 3.47 1.42
C PHE A 47 -8.44 2.18 0.60
N THR A 48 -8.56 1.03 1.27
CA THR A 48 -8.59 -0.29 0.64
C THR A 48 -10.02 -0.74 0.35
N PRO A 49 -10.26 -1.36 -0.81
CA PRO A 49 -11.47 -2.15 -1.05
C PRO A 49 -11.62 -3.28 -0.02
N GLY A 50 -12.86 -3.62 0.34
CA GLY A 50 -13.16 -4.54 1.43
C GLY A 50 -12.78 -6.02 1.17
N ASP A 51 -12.48 -6.36 -0.08
CA ASP A 51 -12.00 -7.67 -0.54
C ASP A 51 -10.47 -7.81 -0.44
N LEU A 52 -9.73 -6.72 -0.24
CA LEU A 52 -8.29 -6.80 -0.01
C LEU A 52 -7.97 -7.53 1.29
N SER A 53 -7.00 -8.45 1.21
CA SER A 53 -6.54 -9.24 2.33
C SER A 53 -5.89 -8.39 3.43
N GLN A 54 -5.31 -7.23 3.10
CA GLN A 54 -4.82 -6.24 4.05
C GLN A 54 -5.62 -4.93 3.90
N GLN A 55 -6.06 -4.38 5.04
CA GLN A 55 -6.85 -3.14 5.07
C GLN A 55 -6.02 -1.97 5.59
N LEU A 56 -6.11 -0.82 4.92
CA LEU A 56 -5.46 0.42 5.33
C LEU A 56 -6.51 1.49 5.62
N ALA A 57 -6.47 2.03 6.83
CA ALA A 57 -7.36 3.10 7.25
C ALA A 57 -6.61 4.18 8.04
N TYR A 58 -7.00 5.43 7.81
CA TYR A 58 -6.64 6.58 8.65
C TYR A 58 -7.76 6.84 9.66
N MET A 59 -7.39 7.18 10.89
CA MET A 59 -8.36 7.48 11.96
C MET A 59 -7.96 8.75 12.69
N LYS A 60 -8.86 9.74 12.73
CA LYS A 60 -8.74 10.95 13.58
C LYS A 60 -10.00 11.14 14.39
N HIS A 61 -9.84 11.06 15.72
CA HIS A 61 -10.91 11.29 16.67
C HIS A 61 -10.63 12.53 17.53
N SER A 62 -11.68 13.24 17.91
CA SER A 62 -11.59 14.33 18.87
C SER A 62 -11.29 13.82 20.28
N THR A 63 -10.69 14.68 21.11
CA THR A 63 -10.46 14.41 22.53
C THR A 63 -11.76 14.02 23.22
N GLY A 64 -11.73 12.97 24.04
CA GLY A 64 -12.88 12.43 24.76
C GLY A 64 -13.68 11.36 24.00
N LYS A 65 -13.37 11.09 22.73
CA LYS A 65 -13.94 9.93 22.02
C LYS A 65 -13.47 8.62 22.66
N ILE A 66 -14.43 7.79 23.06
CA ILE A 66 -14.18 6.41 23.49
C ILE A 66 -14.29 5.51 22.27
N ILE A 67 -13.25 4.69 22.04
CA ILE A 67 -13.28 3.55 21.14
C ILE A 67 -13.58 2.32 22.01
N GLU A 68 -14.69 1.65 21.73
CA GLU A 68 -15.12 0.53 22.57
C GLU A 68 -14.14 -0.64 22.46
N PRO A 69 -13.79 -1.29 23.59
CA PRO A 69 -13.00 -2.52 23.57
C PRO A 69 -13.73 -3.61 22.79
N HIS A 70 -13.02 -4.29 21.89
CA HIS A 70 -13.57 -5.39 21.11
C HIS A 70 -12.50 -6.44 20.83
N VAL A 71 -12.95 -7.64 20.49
CA VAL A 71 -12.12 -8.73 19.96
C VAL A 71 -12.62 -9.09 18.56
N HIS A 72 -11.71 -9.52 17.70
CA HIS A 72 -12.10 -9.98 16.38
C HIS A 72 -12.63 -11.42 16.44
N ASN A 73 -13.72 -11.68 15.73
CA ASN A 73 -14.24 -13.03 15.56
C ASN A 73 -13.30 -13.86 14.68
N PRO A 74 -13.21 -15.18 14.90
CA PRO A 74 -12.50 -16.05 13.98
C PRO A 74 -13.21 -16.02 12.63
N VAL A 75 -12.50 -15.58 11.60
CA VAL A 75 -12.96 -15.55 10.21
C VAL A 75 -11.85 -16.11 9.34
N SER A 76 -12.19 -17.16 8.57
CA SER A 76 -11.28 -17.74 7.58
C SER A 76 -11.06 -16.76 6.43
N ARG A 77 -9.81 -16.65 5.99
CA ARG A 77 -9.41 -15.82 4.84
C ARG A 77 -8.32 -16.53 4.06
N GLU A 78 -8.32 -16.39 2.76
CA GLU A 78 -7.24 -16.87 1.89
C GLU A 78 -6.35 -15.69 1.52
N VAL A 79 -5.04 -15.93 1.53
CA VAL A 79 -4.02 -14.91 1.19
C VAL A 79 -3.16 -15.51 0.10
N PHE A 80 -3.23 -14.93 -1.10
CA PHE A 80 -2.48 -15.40 -2.27
C PHE A 80 -1.13 -14.70 -2.42
N PHE A 81 -1.07 -13.42 -2.02
CA PHE A 81 0.11 -12.58 -2.15
C PHE A 81 0.34 -11.82 -0.85
N THR A 82 1.61 -11.61 -0.52
CA THR A 82 1.98 -10.75 0.60
C THR A 82 1.88 -9.30 0.19
N GLN A 83 1.09 -8.55 0.95
CA GLN A 83 1.03 -7.09 0.90
C GLN A 83 1.89 -6.52 2.02
N GLU A 84 2.42 -5.32 1.80
CA GLU A 84 3.25 -4.64 2.78
C GLU A 84 2.89 -3.16 2.90
N VAL A 85 2.94 -2.66 4.13
CA VAL A 85 2.79 -1.24 4.44
C VAL A 85 4.12 -0.71 4.96
N LEU A 86 4.59 0.39 4.39
CA LEU A 86 5.75 1.13 4.90
C LEU A 86 5.27 2.43 5.54
N LEU A 87 5.69 2.66 6.79
CA LEU A 87 5.52 3.92 7.50
C LEU A 87 6.87 4.62 7.54
N ILE A 88 6.99 5.77 6.88
CA ILE A 88 8.27 6.48 6.79
C ILE A 88 8.42 7.39 8.01
N LYS A 89 9.38 7.06 8.89
CA LYS A 89 9.67 7.87 10.09
C LYS A 89 10.58 9.05 9.76
N LYS A 90 11.55 8.84 8.87
CA LYS A 90 12.57 9.82 8.48
C LYS A 90 13.00 9.56 7.03
N GLY A 91 13.41 10.61 6.33
CA GLY A 91 14.09 10.52 5.06
C GLY A 91 13.17 10.63 3.84
N LYS A 92 13.71 10.19 2.71
CA LYS A 92 13.08 10.29 1.39
C LYS A 92 13.46 9.10 0.52
N LEU A 93 12.45 8.43 -0.03
CA LEU A 93 12.56 7.32 -0.96
C LEU A 93 11.98 7.73 -2.31
N ARG A 94 12.56 7.23 -3.40
CA ARG A 94 11.84 7.07 -4.66
C ARG A 94 11.31 5.64 -4.71
N ALA A 95 10.01 5.47 -4.82
CA ALA A 95 9.35 4.21 -5.10
C ALA A 95 9.14 4.08 -6.61
N ASP A 96 9.63 3.00 -7.20
CA ASP A 96 9.50 2.69 -8.63
C ASP A 96 8.48 1.55 -8.77
N PHE A 97 7.45 1.75 -9.58
CA PHE A 97 6.39 0.77 -9.80
C PHE A 97 6.53 0.07 -11.15
N TYR A 98 6.21 -1.22 -11.15
CA TYR A 98 6.34 -2.09 -12.31
C TYR A 98 5.08 -2.95 -12.48
N THR A 99 4.77 -3.32 -13.71
CA THR A 99 3.76 -4.34 -14.01
C THR A 99 4.20 -5.71 -13.47
N GLU A 100 3.29 -6.69 -13.47
CA GLU A 100 3.63 -8.09 -13.16
C GLU A 100 4.66 -8.69 -14.14
N GLN A 101 4.72 -8.17 -15.37
CA GLN A 101 5.74 -8.54 -16.37
C GLN A 101 7.04 -7.75 -16.20
N GLN A 102 7.25 -7.13 -15.03
CA GLN A 102 8.48 -6.43 -14.64
C GLN A 102 8.79 -5.21 -15.53
N GLN A 103 7.77 -4.64 -16.18
CA GLN A 103 7.93 -3.44 -17.00
C GLN A 103 7.72 -2.20 -16.14
N TYR A 104 8.62 -1.22 -16.23
CA TYR A 104 8.50 0.03 -15.48
C TYR A 104 7.26 0.82 -15.90
N LEU A 105 6.60 1.43 -14.92
CA LEU A 105 5.42 2.27 -15.10
C LEU A 105 5.75 3.73 -14.75
N GLU A 106 6.00 3.98 -13.47
CA GLU A 106 6.21 5.31 -12.94
C GLU A 106 6.92 5.28 -11.58
N SER A 107 7.39 6.45 -11.14
CA SER A 107 7.99 6.64 -9.82
C SER A 107 7.22 7.66 -8.98
N ARG A 108 7.30 7.51 -7.65
CA ARG A 108 6.81 8.49 -6.67
C ARG A 108 7.83 8.74 -5.58
N ILE A 109 7.86 9.96 -5.07
CA ILE A 109 8.65 10.30 -3.89
C ILE A 109 7.79 10.03 -2.65
N ILE A 110 8.34 9.28 -1.70
CA ILE A 110 7.74 9.01 -0.40
C ILE A 110 8.66 9.61 0.66
N SER A 111 8.11 10.48 1.51
CA SER A 111 8.87 11.25 2.50
C SER A 111 8.41 10.92 3.92
N ALA A 112 9.15 11.44 4.91
CA ALA A 112 8.79 11.32 6.32
C ALA A 112 7.32 11.70 6.59
N GLY A 113 6.62 10.84 7.32
CA GLY A 113 5.20 10.95 7.66
C GLY A 113 4.26 10.31 6.64
N ASP A 114 4.70 10.05 5.41
CA ASP A 114 3.89 9.35 4.42
C ASP A 114 3.76 7.86 4.78
N VAL A 115 2.65 7.27 4.34
CA VAL A 115 2.38 5.84 4.44
C VAL A 115 2.12 5.30 3.03
N ILE A 116 2.73 4.17 2.69
CA ILE A 116 2.47 3.47 1.43
C ILE A 116 2.05 2.03 1.71
N LEU A 117 0.95 1.60 1.10
CA LEU A 117 0.56 0.19 0.97
C LEU A 117 0.91 -0.28 -0.44
N LEU A 118 1.65 -1.38 -0.53
CA LEU A 118 2.00 -2.07 -1.77
C LEU A 118 1.09 -3.30 -1.90
N VAL A 119 0.30 -3.32 -2.97
CA VAL A 119 -0.83 -4.25 -3.17
C VAL A 119 -0.49 -5.34 -4.18
N ALA A 120 0.01 -4.94 -5.35
CA ALA A 120 0.27 -5.83 -6.49
C ALA A 120 1.38 -5.30 -7.41
N GLY A 121 1.75 -6.10 -8.41
CA GLY A 121 2.82 -5.77 -9.35
C GLY A 121 4.22 -5.84 -8.72
N GLY A 122 5.20 -5.25 -9.41
CA GLY A 122 6.56 -5.11 -8.89
C GLY A 122 6.77 -3.71 -8.30
N HIS A 123 7.64 -3.63 -7.30
CA HIS A 123 8.11 -2.34 -6.79
C HIS A 123 9.60 -2.40 -6.47
N GLY A 124 10.26 -1.24 -6.55
CA GLY A 124 11.64 -1.03 -6.14
C GLY A 124 11.78 0.29 -5.41
N PHE A 125 12.88 0.46 -4.68
CA PHE A 125 13.13 1.69 -3.92
C PHE A 125 14.55 2.18 -4.15
N GLU A 126 14.70 3.49 -4.35
CA GLU A 126 15.97 4.20 -4.21
C GLU A 126 15.91 5.09 -2.97
N VAL A 127 16.91 4.97 -2.10
CA VAL A 127 17.09 5.86 -0.94
C VAL A 127 17.72 7.16 -1.42
N ILE A 128 16.95 8.25 -1.40
CA ILE A 128 17.38 9.59 -1.83
C ILE A 128 18.04 10.35 -0.67
N GLU A 129 17.47 10.22 0.52
CA GLU A 129 18.01 10.72 1.79
C GLU A 129 17.97 9.58 2.81
N GLU A 130 18.83 9.59 3.84
CA GLU A 130 18.85 8.54 4.86
C GLU A 130 17.44 8.27 5.42
N VAL A 131 16.98 7.03 5.26
CA VAL A 131 15.61 6.61 5.59
C VAL A 131 15.57 5.76 6.85
N GLU A 132 14.59 6.05 7.69
CA GLU A 132 14.13 5.19 8.77
C GLU A 132 12.65 4.89 8.54
N MET A 133 12.27 3.62 8.52
CA MET A 133 10.90 3.20 8.24
C MET A 133 10.51 1.96 9.04
N ILE A 134 9.22 1.77 9.23
CA ILE A 134 8.62 0.56 9.80
C ILE A 134 7.89 -0.17 8.67
N GLU A 135 8.11 -1.46 8.56
CA GLU A 135 7.37 -2.34 7.65
C GLU A 135 6.35 -3.18 8.41
N VAL A 136 5.13 -3.25 7.88
CA VAL A 136 4.08 -4.15 8.33
C VAL A 136 3.70 -5.07 7.18
N LYS A 137 4.10 -6.33 7.26
CA LYS A 137 3.78 -7.37 6.26
C LYS A 137 2.54 -8.16 6.61
N GLN A 138 1.79 -8.54 5.60
CA GLN A 138 0.75 -9.55 5.72
C GLN A 138 1.38 -10.93 6.00
N GLY A 139 0.83 -11.66 6.95
CA GLY A 139 1.19 -13.04 7.22
C GLY A 139 0.23 -14.06 6.57
N PRO A 140 0.58 -15.34 6.54
CA PRO A 140 1.79 -15.93 7.11
C PRO A 140 3.06 -15.57 6.32
N TYR A 141 4.14 -15.20 7.02
CA TYR A 141 5.39 -14.75 6.40
C TYR A 141 6.28 -15.94 6.01
N VAL A 142 6.64 -16.04 4.73
CA VAL A 142 7.43 -17.15 4.17
C VAL A 142 8.89 -16.76 3.84
N GLY A 143 9.34 -15.57 4.24
CA GLY A 143 10.73 -15.15 4.10
C GLY A 143 11.11 -14.78 2.66
N GLU A 144 12.26 -15.26 2.21
CA GLU A 144 12.77 -14.97 0.85
C GLU A 144 11.96 -15.63 -0.28
N LEU A 145 11.15 -16.65 0.04
CA LEU A 145 10.27 -17.30 -0.94
C LEU A 145 9.10 -16.40 -1.38
N ASP A 146 8.91 -15.28 -0.69
CA ASP A 146 7.80 -14.36 -0.88
C ASP A 146 8.01 -13.40 -2.06
N LYS A 147 9.23 -13.34 -2.62
CA LYS A 147 9.56 -12.38 -3.68
C LYS A 147 10.50 -12.93 -4.75
N THR A 148 10.21 -12.56 -5.99
CA THR A 148 11.15 -12.71 -7.11
C THR A 148 11.81 -11.36 -7.38
N ARG A 149 13.14 -11.31 -7.44
CA ARG A 149 13.90 -10.09 -7.74
C ARG A 149 14.21 -10.01 -9.23
N PHE A 150 14.22 -8.79 -9.76
CA PHE A 150 14.52 -8.49 -11.16
C PHE A 150 15.29 -7.16 -11.26
N GLN A 151 15.83 -6.88 -12.44
CA GLN A 151 16.56 -5.63 -12.69
C GLN A 151 15.56 -4.49 -12.91
N GLY A 152 15.60 -3.50 -12.03
CA GLY A 152 14.80 -2.28 -12.15
C GLY A 152 15.43 -1.22 -13.05
N ILE A 153 14.82 -0.04 -13.10
CA ILE A 153 15.37 1.12 -13.81
C ILE A 153 16.71 1.57 -13.21
N CYS A 154 17.62 2.02 -14.06
CA CYS A 154 18.89 2.61 -13.62
C CYS A 154 18.68 4.03 -13.10
N LYS A 155 19.64 4.50 -12.30
CA LYS A 155 19.78 5.91 -11.95
C LYS A 155 20.28 6.66 -13.19
N ASP A 156 19.57 7.70 -13.61
CA ASP A 156 20.11 8.70 -14.55
C ASP A 156 21.20 9.54 -13.87
#